data_AF-A0A8T4MZH9-F1
#
_entry.id   AF-A0A8T4MZH9-F1
#
_cell.length_a   1.000
_cell.length_b   1.000
_cell.length_c   1.000
_cell.angle_alpha   90.00
_cell.angle_beta   90.00
_cell.angle_gamma   90.00
#
_symmetry.space_group_name_H-M   'P 1'
#
loop_
_entity.id
_entity.type
_entity.pdbx_description
1 polymer ?
#
loop_
_entity_poly.entity_id
_entity_poly.type
_entity_poly.pdbx_seq_one_letter_code
_entity_poly.pdbx_strand_id
1 'polypeptide(L)'
;MQIKTNCYNQILAKYYIRKYSRGKKKERLVIFVCDKFANYKTAFNKLFYRVAELQFGVPIACKKYNLEYNNNAVERYNGKTKDRIKNIRGGFGSFKFARDFMNLRRIIHNFVNPHQELKGKTPAEKAEIFIPLGRNKLLTLIEFIAYRGYH
;
A
#
# COMPACT_ATOMS: atom_id res chain seq x y z
N MET A 1 6.82 -13.60 -9.98
CA MET A 1 6.76 -12.81 -11.24
C MET A 1 5.38 -12.22 -11.51
N GLN A 2 4.27 -12.92 -11.19
CA GLN A 2 2.89 -12.49 -11.44
C GLN A 2 2.45 -11.14 -10.85
N ILE A 3 2.90 -10.75 -9.64
CA ILE A 3 2.47 -9.49 -9.01
C ILE A 3 2.96 -8.25 -9.79
N LYS A 4 4.17 -8.32 -10.38
CA LYS A 4 4.74 -7.22 -11.17
C LYS A 4 3.92 -6.98 -12.44
N THR A 5 3.60 -8.06 -13.17
CA THR A 5 2.79 -8.00 -14.40
C THR A 5 1.38 -7.50 -14.11
N ASN A 6 0.75 -7.99 -13.03
CA ASN A 6 -0.60 -7.57 -12.67
C ASN A 6 -0.65 -6.08 -12.26
N CYS A 7 0.28 -5.62 -11.44
CA CYS A 7 0.37 -4.20 -11.05
C CYS A 7 0.60 -3.29 -12.26
N TYR A 8 1.53 -3.65 -13.14
CA TYR A 8 1.77 -2.89 -14.37
C TYR A 8 0.53 -2.84 -15.26
N ASN A 9 -0.15 -3.98 -15.46
CA ASN A 9 -1.36 -4.04 -16.28
C ASN A 9 -2.50 -3.21 -15.69
N GLN A 10 -2.66 -3.17 -14.37
CA GLN A 10 -3.65 -2.30 -13.72
C GLN A 10 -3.34 -0.81 -13.93
N ILE A 11 -2.07 -0.42 -13.79
CA ILE A 11 -1.63 0.96 -14.03
C ILE A 11 -1.81 1.33 -15.50
N LEU A 12 -1.46 0.42 -16.41
CA LEU A 12 -1.61 0.57 -17.86
C LEU A 12 -3.08 0.69 -18.27
N ALA A 13 -3.96 -0.13 -17.70
CA ALA A 13 -5.41 -0.04 -17.93
C ALA A 13 -5.94 1.33 -17.49
N LYS A 14 -5.56 1.80 -16.30
CA LYS A 14 -5.90 3.16 -15.85
C LYS A 14 -5.33 4.23 -16.78
N TYR A 15 -4.11 4.06 -17.27
CA TYR A 15 -3.49 4.99 -18.23
C TYR A 15 -4.28 5.06 -19.54
N TYR A 16 -4.65 3.92 -20.13
CA TYR A 16 -5.40 3.90 -21.39
C TYR A 16 -6.81 4.43 -21.26
N ILE A 17 -7.54 4.05 -20.20
CA ILE A 17 -8.85 4.63 -19.89
C ILE A 17 -8.75 6.16 -19.88
N ARG A 18 -7.72 6.72 -19.26
CA ARG A 18 -7.49 8.18 -19.21
C ARG A 18 -7.13 8.79 -20.56
N LYS A 19 -6.20 8.18 -21.31
CA LYS A 19 -5.74 8.68 -22.62
C LYS A 19 -6.90 8.83 -23.61
N TYR A 20 -7.87 7.93 -23.54
CA TYR A 20 -9.01 7.89 -24.48
C TYR A 20 -10.32 8.46 -23.89
N SER A 21 -10.37 8.84 -22.61
CA SER A 21 -11.51 9.52 -22.00
C SER A 21 -11.58 10.99 -22.43
N ARG A 22 -12.17 11.25 -23.60
CA ARG A 22 -12.45 12.61 -24.09
C ARG A 22 -13.63 13.21 -23.30
N GLY A 23 -13.37 14.15 -22.39
CA GLY A 23 -14.40 15.04 -21.85
C GLY A 23 -14.77 14.92 -20.36
N LYS A 24 -14.23 13.97 -19.59
CA LYS A 24 -14.43 13.93 -18.11
C LYS A 24 -13.26 14.61 -17.39
N LYS A 25 -13.56 15.28 -16.27
CA LYS A 25 -12.60 15.99 -15.38
C LYS A 25 -11.30 15.18 -15.28
N LYS A 26 -10.18 15.76 -15.70
CA LYS A 26 -8.87 15.09 -15.88
C LYS A 26 -8.40 14.54 -14.52
N GLU A 27 -8.72 13.28 -14.21
CA GLU A 27 -8.17 12.62 -13.02
C GLU A 27 -6.65 12.47 -13.16
N ARG A 28 -5.90 12.78 -12.10
CA ARG A 28 -4.43 12.72 -12.11
C ARG A 28 -3.96 11.28 -12.38
N LEU A 29 -2.85 11.16 -13.10
CA LEU A 29 -2.16 9.87 -13.32
C LEU A 29 -1.82 9.20 -11.98
N VAL A 30 -1.45 7.92 -12.02
CA VAL A 30 -0.89 7.29 -10.80
C VAL A 30 0.43 8.00 -10.50
N ILE A 31 0.51 8.63 -9.33
CA ILE A 31 1.71 9.30 -8.85
C ILE A 31 2.37 8.41 -7.82
N PHE A 32 3.62 8.05 -8.06
CA PHE A 32 4.49 7.44 -7.07
C PHE A 32 5.20 8.53 -6.30
N VAL A 33 5.06 8.52 -4.98
CA VAL A 33 5.81 9.41 -4.09
C VAL A 33 6.86 8.60 -3.36
N CYS A 34 8.14 8.97 -3.48
CA CYS A 34 9.24 8.33 -2.76
C CYS A 34 10.26 9.36 -2.26
N ASP A 35 11.21 8.94 -1.43
CA ASP A 35 12.36 9.78 -1.08
C ASP A 35 13.30 10.00 -2.30
N LYS A 36 14.33 10.84 -2.13
CA LYS A 36 15.29 11.17 -3.20
C LYS A 36 16.34 10.09 -3.47
N PHE A 37 16.15 8.84 -3.03
CA PHE A 37 17.10 7.77 -3.28
C PHE A 37 17.17 7.40 -4.77
N ALA A 38 18.37 7.45 -5.34
CA ALA A 38 18.60 7.34 -6.78
C ALA A 38 18.09 6.02 -7.40
N ASN A 39 18.08 4.93 -6.62
CA ASN A 39 17.61 3.62 -7.09
C ASN A 39 16.11 3.62 -7.43
N TYR A 40 15.30 4.43 -6.74
CA TYR A 40 13.87 4.54 -7.05
C TYR A 40 13.63 5.18 -8.40
N LYS A 41 14.36 6.26 -8.73
CA LYS A 41 14.31 6.88 -10.06
C LYS A 41 14.65 5.88 -11.16
N THR A 42 15.72 5.13 -10.96
CA THR A 42 16.19 4.12 -11.93
C THR A 42 15.16 3.01 -12.14
N ALA A 43 14.63 2.45 -11.04
CA ALA A 43 13.62 1.39 -11.13
C ALA A 43 12.31 1.89 -11.75
N PHE A 44 11.87 3.09 -11.37
CA PHE A 44 10.67 3.72 -11.92
C PHE A 44 10.79 3.94 -13.43
N ASN A 45 11.92 4.51 -13.89
CA ASN A 45 12.12 4.78 -15.31
C ASN A 45 12.12 3.50 -16.15
N LYS A 46 12.65 2.40 -15.62
CA LYS A 46 12.64 1.10 -16.29
C LYS A 46 11.23 0.50 -16.42
N LEU A 47 10.35 0.78 -15.46
CA LEU A 47 9.09 0.04 -15.33
C LEU A 47 7.83 0.87 -15.62
N PHE A 48 7.81 2.15 -15.29
CA PHE A 48 6.58 2.94 -15.18
C PHE A 48 6.61 4.30 -15.87
N TYR A 49 7.76 4.74 -16.40
CA TYR A 49 7.95 6.07 -17.00
C TYR A 49 6.87 6.51 -18.01
N ARG A 50 6.30 5.57 -18.79
CA ARG A 50 5.28 5.88 -19.81
C ARG A 50 3.85 5.94 -19.28
N VAL A 51 3.58 5.43 -18.09
CA VAL A 51 2.22 5.12 -17.60
C VAL A 51 1.89 5.74 -16.24
N ALA A 52 2.88 6.27 -15.54
CA ALA A 52 2.77 6.88 -14.23
C ALA A 52 3.71 8.08 -14.11
N GLU A 53 3.57 8.83 -13.02
CA GLU A 53 4.47 9.93 -12.66
C GLU A 53 5.26 9.57 -11.40
N LEU A 54 6.52 10.02 -11.31
CA LEU A 54 7.33 9.92 -10.11
C LEU A 54 7.52 11.30 -9.52
N GLN A 55 7.17 11.44 -8.25
CA GLN A 55 7.39 12.63 -7.47
C GLN A 55 8.26 12.28 -6.25
N PHE A 56 9.20 13.17 -5.94
CA PHE A 56 10.00 13.02 -4.75
C PHE A 56 9.31 13.73 -3.60
N GLY A 57 8.89 12.96 -2.59
CA GLY A 57 8.39 13.49 -1.33
C GLY A 57 9.48 14.27 -0.61
N VAL A 58 9.09 15.28 0.16
CA VAL A 58 10.04 16.17 0.81
C VAL A 58 9.83 16.12 2.33
N PRO A 59 10.90 16.08 3.15
CA PRO A 59 10.78 16.11 4.61
C PRO A 59 9.98 17.32 5.11
N ILE A 60 9.36 17.20 6.29
CA ILE A 60 8.48 18.22 6.91
C ILE A 60 9.09 19.63 6.91
N ALA A 61 10.43 19.74 7.06
CA ALA A 61 11.17 21.00 7.02
C ALA A 61 10.93 21.81 5.73
N CYS A 62 10.47 21.16 4.66
CA CYS A 62 10.16 21.78 3.38
C CYS A 62 8.69 22.15 3.19
N LYS A 63 7.84 22.08 4.23
CA LYS A 63 6.51 22.72 4.23
C LYS A 63 6.57 24.21 3.83
N LYS A 64 7.69 24.88 4.14
CA LYS A 64 8.00 26.26 3.73
C LYS A 64 7.95 26.47 2.19
N TYR A 65 8.04 25.40 1.40
CA TYR A 65 8.04 25.43 -0.06
C TYR A 65 6.76 24.87 -0.71
N ASN A 66 5.62 24.80 0.01
CA ASN A 66 4.32 24.33 -0.52
C ASN A 66 4.32 22.89 -1.10
N LEU A 67 5.18 22.01 -0.61
CA LEU A 67 5.24 20.62 -1.09
C LEU A 67 4.16 19.76 -0.39
N GLU A 68 3.15 19.33 -1.16
CA GLU A 68 1.95 18.61 -0.67
C GLU A 68 2.21 17.15 -0.22
N TYR A 69 3.34 16.55 -0.61
CA TYR A 69 3.53 15.09 -0.53
C TYR A 69 4.49 14.71 0.59
N ASN A 70 3.91 14.33 1.72
CA ASN A 70 4.60 14.04 2.97
C ASN A 70 4.90 12.53 3.16
N ASN A 71 6.16 12.17 3.44
CA ASN A 71 6.61 10.79 3.66
C ASN A 71 6.20 10.21 5.03
N ASN A 72 5.68 11.04 5.95
CA ASN A 72 5.35 10.66 7.32
C ASN A 72 4.46 9.42 7.43
N ALA A 73 3.51 9.22 6.52
CA ALA A 73 2.63 8.05 6.58
C ALA A 73 3.41 6.73 6.43
N VAL A 74 4.37 6.72 5.49
CA VAL A 74 5.26 5.58 5.25
C VAL A 74 6.23 5.41 6.41
N GLU A 75 6.84 6.50 6.88
CA GLU A 75 7.76 6.48 8.03
C GLU A 75 7.08 5.96 9.29
N ARG A 76 5.85 6.42 9.58
CA ARG A 76 5.07 5.93 10.72
C ARG A 76 4.70 4.46 10.59
N TYR A 77 4.29 4.02 9.40
CA TYR A 77 4.00 2.60 9.16
C TYR A 77 5.24 1.74 9.39
N ASN A 78 6.41 2.19 8.92
CA ASN A 78 7.69 1.52 9.10
C ASN A 78 8.12 1.52 10.58
N GLY A 79 7.95 2.62 11.30
CA GLY A 79 8.21 2.71 12.75
C GLY A 79 7.40 1.69 13.54
N LYS A 80 6.08 1.68 13.34
CA LYS A 80 5.18 0.66 13.94
C LYS A 80 5.56 -0.78 13.59
N THR A 81 6.26 -0.98 12.47
CA THR A 81 6.74 -2.32 12.05
C THR A 81 7.99 -2.69 12.84
N LYS A 82 8.95 -1.76 12.90
CA LYS A 82 10.19 -1.90 13.69
C LYS A 82 9.89 -2.14 15.17
N ASP A 83 8.96 -1.42 15.77
CA ASP A 83 8.60 -1.61 17.18
C ASP A 83 8.05 -3.01 17.46
N ARG A 84 7.21 -3.53 16.54
CA ARG A 84 6.68 -4.89 16.64
C ARG A 84 7.79 -5.94 16.49
N ILE A 85 8.70 -5.74 15.54
CA ILE A 85 9.85 -6.63 15.32
C ILE A 85 10.78 -6.62 16.54
N LYS A 86 11.06 -5.44 17.12
CA LYS A 86 11.89 -5.29 18.32
C LYS A 86 11.33 -6.08 19.51
N ASN A 87 10.00 -6.12 19.66
CA ASN A 87 9.34 -6.85 20.73
C ASN A 87 9.34 -8.37 20.53
N ILE A 88 9.58 -8.88 19.32
CA ILE A 88 9.85 -10.29 19.06
C ILE A 88 11.30 -10.54 19.47
N ARG A 89 11.53 -10.67 20.78
CA ARG A 89 12.84 -10.92 21.41
C ARG A 89 13.39 -12.26 20.90
N GLY A 90 14.24 -12.22 19.86
CA GLY A 90 14.77 -13.40 19.18
C GLY A 90 14.76 -13.31 17.65
N GLY A 91 14.18 -12.25 17.09
CA GLY A 91 14.06 -12.09 15.64
C GLY A 91 13.04 -13.06 15.06
N PHE A 92 13.09 -13.28 13.75
CA PHE A 92 12.09 -14.11 13.07
C PHE A 92 12.36 -15.62 13.16
N GLY A 93 13.56 -16.06 13.57
CA GLY A 93 13.94 -17.48 13.59
C GLY A 93 14.04 -18.16 12.21
N SER A 94 13.29 -17.71 11.20
CA SER A 94 13.36 -18.15 9.80
C SER A 94 12.78 -17.10 8.84
N PHE A 95 13.18 -17.15 7.56
CA PHE A 95 12.57 -16.33 6.51
C PHE A 95 11.08 -16.63 6.30
N LYS A 96 10.66 -17.88 6.50
CA LYS A 96 9.26 -18.29 6.37
C LYS A 96 8.42 -17.57 7.44
N PHE A 97 8.84 -17.64 8.70
CA PHE A 97 8.15 -16.94 9.77
C PHE A 97 8.13 -15.42 9.57
N ALA A 98 9.25 -14.82 9.11
CA ALA A 98 9.30 -13.40 8.76
C ALA A 98 8.25 -13.02 7.72
N ARG A 99 8.13 -13.84 6.66
CA ARG A 99 7.15 -13.65 5.59
C ARG A 99 5.72 -13.78 6.11
N ASP A 100 5.43 -14.84 6.85
CA ASP A 100 4.10 -15.14 7.38
C ASP A 100 3.65 -14.03 8.35
N PHE A 101 4.55 -13.59 9.24
CA PHE A 101 4.31 -12.46 10.15
C PHE A 101 4.01 -11.16 9.39
N MET A 102 4.84 -10.80 8.41
CA MET A 102 4.67 -9.57 7.64
C MET A 102 3.38 -9.60 6.80
N ASN A 103 3.00 -10.76 6.28
CA ASN A 103 1.74 -10.95 5.56
C ASN A 103 0.54 -10.77 6.49
N LEU A 104 0.53 -11.43 7.65
CA LEU A 104 -0.54 -11.28 8.64
C LEU A 104 -0.69 -9.81 9.07
N ARG A 105 0.43 -9.14 9.34
CA ARG A 105 0.42 -7.72 9.71
C ARG A 105 -0.18 -6.83 8.61
N ARG A 106 0.12 -7.10 7.33
CA ARG A 106 -0.48 -6.38 6.20
C ARG A 106 -1.99 -6.61 6.11
N ILE A 107 -2.44 -7.84 6.35
CA ILE A 107 -3.88 -8.17 6.36
C ILE A 107 -4.59 -7.42 7.48
N ILE A 108 -4.07 -7.52 8.71
CA ILE A 108 -4.65 -6.85 9.88
C ILE A 108 -4.69 -5.32 9.68
N HIS A 109 -3.59 -4.73 9.19
CA HIS A 109 -3.52 -3.29 8.95
C HIS A 109 -4.51 -2.81 7.90
N ASN A 110 -4.65 -3.52 6.78
CA ASN A 110 -5.46 -3.06 5.66
C ASN A 110 -6.95 -3.39 5.81
N PHE A 111 -7.29 -4.53 6.41
CA PHE A 111 -8.65 -5.07 6.36
C PHE A 111 -9.33 -5.19 7.72
N VAL A 112 -8.59 -5.25 8.83
CA VAL A 112 -9.17 -5.47 10.17
C VAL A 112 -9.24 -4.18 10.96
N ASN A 113 -8.11 -3.49 11.12
CA ASN A 113 -8.00 -2.38 12.07
C ASN A 113 -8.49 -1.05 11.48
N PRO A 114 -9.52 -0.42 12.05
CA PRO A 114 -9.93 0.92 11.66
C PRO A 114 -8.91 1.96 12.15
N HIS A 115 -8.72 3.02 11.36
CA HIS A 115 -7.81 4.11 11.72
C HIS A 115 -8.58 5.40 12.01
N GLN A 116 -8.23 6.09 13.10
CA GLN A 116 -8.84 7.36 13.47
C GLN A 116 -8.70 8.43 12.38
N GLU A 117 -7.51 8.53 11.77
CA GLU A 117 -7.25 9.46 10.65
C GLU A 117 -8.09 9.17 9.41
N LEU A 118 -8.62 7.95 9.29
CA LEU A 118 -9.51 7.53 8.21
C LEU A 118 -10.97 7.55 8.64
N LYS A 119 -11.32 8.31 9.69
CA LYS A 119 -12.67 8.42 10.26
C LYS A 119 -13.25 7.05 10.66
N GLY A 120 -12.41 6.19 11.25
CA GLY A 120 -12.82 4.86 11.68
C GLY A 120 -12.93 3.81 10.56
N LYS A 121 -12.51 4.14 9.33
CA LYS A 121 -12.39 3.17 8.24
C LYS A 121 -11.05 2.45 8.26
N THR A 122 -11.00 1.26 7.68
CA THR A 122 -9.74 0.57 7.36
C THR A 122 -9.10 1.19 6.11
N PRO A 123 -7.78 1.02 5.89
CA PRO A 123 -7.13 1.42 4.65
C PRO A 123 -7.79 0.83 3.39
N ALA A 124 -8.21 -0.43 3.43
CA ALA A 124 -8.89 -1.07 2.30
C ALA A 124 -10.25 -0.41 2.03
N GLU A 125 -11.05 -0.14 3.06
CA GLU A 125 -12.34 0.55 2.92
C GLU A 125 -12.16 1.97 2.39
N LYS A 126 -11.12 2.69 2.85
CA LYS A 126 -10.80 4.02 2.33
C LYS A 126 -10.35 3.98 0.87
N ALA A 127 -9.71 2.90 0.46
CA ALA A 127 -9.30 2.63 -0.92
C ALA A 127 -10.42 1.99 -1.77
N GLU A 128 -11.65 1.90 -1.24
CA GLU A 128 -12.81 1.33 -1.92
C GLU A 128 -12.65 -0.16 -2.29
N ILE A 129 -11.77 -0.86 -1.56
CA ILE A 129 -11.62 -2.32 -1.64
C ILE A 129 -12.55 -2.94 -0.59
N PHE A 130 -13.76 -3.27 -1.03
CA PHE A 130 -14.79 -3.82 -0.16
C PHE A 130 -14.70 -5.34 -0.09
N ILE A 131 -14.53 -5.86 1.13
CA ILE A 131 -14.65 -7.29 1.45
C ILE A 131 -15.72 -7.38 2.55
N PRO A 132 -16.76 -8.22 2.40
CA PRO A 132 -17.88 -8.30 3.33
C PRO A 132 -17.48 -9.05 4.62
N LEU A 133 -16.62 -8.43 5.44
CA LEU A 133 -16.09 -9.04 6.66
C LEU A 133 -16.99 -8.85 7.88
N GLY A 134 -18.05 -8.05 7.77
CA GLY A 134 -18.96 -7.76 8.88
C GLY A 134 -18.30 -7.03 10.05
N ARG A 135 -18.86 -7.20 11.25
CA ARG A 135 -18.36 -6.54 12.47
C ARG A 135 -17.07 -7.16 12.99
N ASN A 136 -16.99 -8.49 13.03
CA ASN A 136 -15.84 -9.21 13.57
C ASN A 136 -14.88 -9.63 12.45
N LYS A 137 -14.19 -8.63 11.87
CA LYS A 137 -13.43 -8.80 10.62
C LYS A 137 -12.36 -9.89 10.68
N LEU A 138 -11.70 -10.04 11.83
CA LEU A 138 -10.66 -11.05 12.00
C LEU A 138 -11.26 -12.47 12.06
N LEU A 139 -12.35 -12.65 12.80
CA LEU A 139 -13.04 -13.93 12.89
C LEU A 139 -13.53 -14.37 11.51
N THR A 140 -14.19 -13.49 10.77
CA THR A 140 -14.70 -13.78 9.42
C THR A 140 -13.57 -14.19 8.47
N LEU A 141 -12.39 -13.58 8.57
CA LEU A 141 -11.22 -13.97 7.77
C LEU A 141 -10.70 -15.37 8.13
N ILE A 142 -10.70 -15.71 9.42
CA ILE A 142 -10.29 -17.04 9.91
C ILE A 142 -11.28 -18.10 9.42
N GLU A 143 -12.58 -17.85 9.59
CA GLU A 143 -13.66 -18.73 9.12
C GLU A 143 -13.58 -18.97 7.61
N PHE A 144 -13.35 -17.92 6.83
CA PHE A 144 -13.22 -18.01 5.37
C PHE A 144 -12.08 -18.94 4.93
N ILE A 145 -10.93 -18.88 5.62
CA ILE A 145 -9.79 -19.76 5.33
C ILE A 145 -10.05 -21.18 5.83
N ALA A 146 -10.61 -21.33 7.03
CA ALA A 146 -10.95 -22.63 7.59
C ALA A 146 -11.90 -23.38 6.65
N TYR A 147 -12.97 -22.73 6.18
CA TYR A 147 -13.94 -23.32 5.26
C TYR A 147 -13.31 -23.73 3.91
N ARG A 148 -12.37 -22.93 3.39
CA ARG A 148 -11.61 -23.26 2.17
C ARG A 148 -10.62 -24.41 2.33
N GLY A 149 -10.24 -24.79 3.55
CA GLY A 149 -9.36 -25.91 3.81
C GLY A 149 -10.06 -27.28 3.82
N TYR A 150 -11.39 -27.30 3.75
CA TYR A 150 -12.21 -28.52 3.71
C TYR A 150 -12.61 -28.98 2.30
N HIS A 151 -12.17 -28.26 1.26
CA HIS A 151 -12.39 -28.57 -0.16
C HIS A 151 -11.08 -28.47 -0.93
#